data_AF-N6URW8-F1
#
_entry.id   AF-N6URW8-F1
#
_cell.length_a   1.000
_cell.length_b   1.000
_cell.length_c   1.000
_cell.angle_alpha   90.00
_cell.angle_beta   90.00
_cell.angle_gamma   90.00
#
_symmetry.space_group_name_H-M   'P 1'
#
loop_
_entity.id
_entity.type
_entity.pdbx_description
1 polymer ?
#
loop_
_entity_poly.entity_id
_entity_poly.type
_entity_poly.pdbx_seq_one_letter_code
_entity_poly.pdbx_strand_id
1 'polypeptide(L)'
;MRTDSPTPLPLKVFRLSVALGLVGAEKCLPKKGQPSTTAVNHFKRTVPYEVRYDSCAHMPIYGKPGRCGLCSSKAEPHKSRWHCTKCEVALCPNDSKNCFMEYHYLKFFYTAPGNLL
;
A
#
# COMPACT_ATOMS: atom_id res chain seq x y z
N MET A 1 20.47 -51.92 24.23
CA MET A 1 20.50 -50.45 24.06
C MET A 1 19.95 -50.15 22.67
N ARG A 2 18.70 -49.69 22.54
CA ARG A 2 18.12 -49.31 21.24
C ARG A 2 18.45 -47.84 21.00
N THR A 3 19.11 -47.55 19.89
CA THR A 3 19.38 -46.18 19.43
C THR A 3 18.23 -45.75 18.53
N ASP A 4 17.28 -44.98 19.06
CA ASP A 4 16.25 -44.36 18.24
C ASP A 4 16.88 -43.25 17.40
N SER A 5 16.95 -43.46 16.09
CA SER A 5 17.39 -42.44 15.14
C SER A 5 16.31 -41.34 15.04
N PRO A 6 16.68 -40.04 15.14
CA PRO A 6 15.69 -38.97 15.11
C PRO A 6 15.00 -38.93 13.74
N THR A 7 13.67 -39.01 13.76
CA THR A 7 12.84 -38.89 12.56
C THR A 7 13.02 -37.50 11.94
N PRO A 8 13.20 -37.40 10.62
CA PRO A 8 13.36 -36.12 9.96
C PRO A 8 12.10 -35.25 10.13
N LEU A 9 12.31 -33.98 10.49
CA LEU A 9 11.20 -33.04 10.66
C LEU A 9 10.45 -32.84 9.34
N PRO A 10 9.10 -32.75 9.37
CA PRO A 10 8.34 -32.36 8.19
C PRO A 10 8.83 -31.03 7.63
N LEU A 11 8.96 -30.92 6.30
CA LEU A 11 9.46 -29.74 5.59
C LEU A 11 8.83 -28.42 6.04
N LYS A 12 7.53 -28.44 6.35
CA LYS A 12 6.79 -27.27 6.86
C LYS A 12 7.31 -26.78 8.21
N VAL A 13 7.63 -27.70 9.12
CA VAL A 13 8.16 -27.39 10.46
C VAL A 13 9.57 -26.83 10.36
N PHE A 14 10.41 -27.45 9.52
CA PHE A 14 11.77 -26.98 9.27
C PHE A 14 11.82 -25.56 8.69
N ARG A 15 10.99 -25.28 7.66
CA ARG A 15 10.92 -23.93 7.06
C ARG A 15 10.44 -22.89 8.07
N LEU A 16 9.48 -23.25 8.92
CA LEU A 16 8.99 -22.39 10.00
C LEU A 16 10.10 -22.07 11.01
N SER A 17 10.89 -23.06 11.44
CA SER A 17 11.99 -22.85 12.39
C SER A 17 13.10 -21.97 11.82
N VAL A 18 13.42 -22.13 10.53
CA VAL A 18 14.40 -21.26 9.85
C VAL A 18 13.90 -19.81 9.81
N ALA A 19 12.64 -19.61 9.42
CA ALA A 19 12.05 -18.26 9.36
C ALA A 19 12.04 -17.58 10.75
N LEU A 20 11.66 -18.31 11.82
CA LEU A 20 11.66 -17.77 13.18
C LEU A 20 13.07 -17.40 13.66
N GLY A 21 14.07 -18.24 13.36
CA GLY A 21 15.47 -17.98 13.71
C GLY A 21 16.04 -16.75 13.01
N LEU A 22 15.74 -16.57 11.71
CA LEU A 22 16.20 -15.41 10.94
C LEU A 22 15.56 -14.09 11.38
N VAL A 23 14.30 -14.14 11.84
CA VAL A 23 13.56 -12.94 12.29
C VAL A 23 13.93 -12.53 13.72
N GLY A 24 14.69 -13.35 14.45
CA GLY A 24 15.00 -13.10 15.87
C GLY A 24 13.74 -13.11 16.75
N ALA A 25 12.66 -13.71 16.25
CA ALA A 25 11.40 -13.79 16.97
C ALA A 25 11.47 -14.95 17.96
N GLU A 26 11.71 -14.66 19.24
CA GLU A 26 11.31 -15.58 20.30
C GLU A 26 9.83 -15.93 20.12
N LYS A 27 9.43 -17.16 20.52
CA LYS A 27 8.07 -17.71 20.37
C LYS A 27 7.05 -16.61 20.70
N CYS A 28 6.56 -15.94 19.66
CA CYS A 28 5.63 -14.85 19.85
C CYS A 28 4.40 -15.50 20.46
N LEU A 29 4.14 -15.19 21.73
CA LEU A 29 2.86 -15.48 22.36
C LEU A 29 1.77 -15.09 21.36
N PRO A 30 0.72 -15.91 21.19
CA PRO A 30 -0.32 -15.62 20.21
C PRO A 30 -0.78 -14.19 20.45
N LYS A 31 -0.42 -13.27 19.53
CA LYS A 31 -0.82 -11.88 19.62
C LYS A 31 -2.34 -11.90 19.54
N LYS A 32 -3.00 -11.82 20.70
CA LYS A 32 -4.44 -11.56 20.82
C LYS A 32 -4.70 -10.37 19.92
N GLY A 33 -5.45 -10.62 18.84
CA GLY A 33 -5.51 -9.76 17.66
C GLY A 33 -5.50 -8.30 18.05
N GLN A 34 -4.41 -7.60 17.73
CA GLN A 34 -4.29 -6.18 17.98
C GLN A 34 -5.43 -5.53 17.18
N PRO A 35 -6.44 -4.91 17.81
CA PRO A 35 -7.48 -4.25 17.05
C PRO A 35 -6.80 -3.19 16.20
N SER A 36 -6.97 -3.25 14.88
CA SER A 36 -6.54 -2.17 13.99
C SER A 36 -7.20 -0.90 14.52
N THR A 37 -6.41 0.03 15.07
CA THR A 37 -6.88 1.33 15.56
C THR A 37 -7.42 2.21 14.44
N THR A 38 -7.33 1.75 13.19
CA THR A 38 -7.93 2.40 12.03
C THR A 38 -8.92 1.43 11.38
N ALA A 39 -10.18 1.85 11.28
CA ALA A 39 -11.11 1.24 10.35
C ALA A 39 -10.46 1.32 8.96
N VAL A 40 -10.18 0.17 8.34
CA VAL A 40 -9.57 0.12 7.01
C VAL A 40 -10.58 0.76 6.05
N ASN A 41 -10.38 2.04 5.77
CA ASN A 41 -11.29 2.82 4.96
C ASN A 41 -11.00 2.47 3.50
N HIS A 42 -11.69 1.45 2.97
CA HIS A 42 -11.59 1.00 1.58
C HIS A 42 -12.07 2.06 0.55
N PHE A 43 -12.23 3.32 0.97
CA PHE A 43 -12.72 4.41 0.16
C PHE A 43 -11.83 4.75 -1.04
N LYS A 44 -10.54 4.43 -0.96
CA LYS A 44 -9.58 4.62 -2.06
C LYS A 44 -8.73 3.38 -2.23
N ARG A 45 -8.43 3.04 -3.49
CA ARG A 45 -7.43 2.04 -3.83
C ARG A 45 -6.06 2.54 -3.36
N THR A 46 -5.38 1.74 -2.55
CA THR A 46 -3.99 1.99 -2.16
C THR A 46 -3.08 1.47 -3.25
N VAL A 47 -2.24 2.35 -3.82
CA VAL A 47 -1.24 2.00 -4.83
C VAL A 47 0.14 2.07 -4.16
N PRO A 48 0.98 1.01 -4.27
CA PRO A 48 2.33 1.03 -3.73
C PRO A 48 3.16 2.19 -4.25
N TYR A 49 4.01 2.78 -3.40
CA TYR A 49 4.83 3.92 -3.77
C TYR A 49 5.79 3.64 -4.93
N GLU A 50 6.34 2.43 -4.99
CA GLU A 50 7.21 1.97 -6.08
C GLU A 50 6.50 2.01 -7.42
N VAL A 51 5.21 1.64 -7.46
CA VAL A 51 4.40 1.68 -8.69
C VAL A 51 3.97 3.10 -9.01
N ARG A 52 3.58 3.88 -8.00
CA ARG A 52 3.05 5.25 -8.15
C ARG A 52 4.08 6.24 -8.69
N TYR A 53 5.32 6.13 -8.21
CA TYR A 53 6.43 7.04 -8.49
C TYR A 53 7.45 6.44 -9.46
N ASP A 54 7.11 5.35 -10.14
CA ASP A 54 7.98 4.79 -11.17
C ASP A 54 8.15 5.80 -12.31
N SER A 55 9.39 5.93 -12.77
CA SER A 55 9.81 6.86 -13.83
C SER A 55 9.20 6.56 -15.21
N CYS A 56 8.58 5.39 -15.41
CA CYS A 56 8.07 4.96 -16.71
C CYS A 56 6.54 4.75 -16.77
N ALA A 57 5.94 5.40 -17.77
CA ALA A 57 4.65 5.12 -18.47
C ALA A 57 3.32 5.23 -17.69
N HIS A 58 3.14 6.28 -16.87
CA HIS A 58 1.80 6.65 -16.40
C HIS A 58 1.07 7.44 -17.50
N MET A 59 0.06 6.83 -18.15
CA MET A 59 -0.76 7.50 -19.16
C MET A 59 -2.20 7.68 -18.70
N PRO A 60 -2.83 8.85 -18.96
CA PRO A 60 -4.24 9.04 -18.72
C PRO A 60 -5.06 8.34 -19.80
N ILE A 61 -6.04 7.54 -19.39
CA ILE A 61 -7.04 6.90 -20.25
C ILE A 61 -8.45 7.28 -19.81
N TYR A 62 -9.35 7.41 -20.78
CA TYR A 62 -10.74 7.73 -20.52
C TYR A 62 -11.56 6.47 -20.23
N GLY A 63 -12.45 6.52 -19.23
CA GLY A 63 -13.22 5.36 -18.81
C GLY A 63 -14.48 5.69 -18.00
N LYS A 64 -14.86 4.73 -17.15
CA LYS A 64 -16.00 4.85 -16.23
C LYS A 64 -15.69 5.90 -15.15
N PRO A 65 -16.67 6.69 -14.68
CA PRO A 65 -16.42 7.68 -13.63
C PRO A 65 -16.01 7.01 -12.31
N GLY A 66 -14.91 7.46 -11.71
CA GLY A 66 -14.41 7.03 -10.41
C GLY A 66 -14.08 8.21 -9.50
N ARG A 67 -14.01 8.00 -8.18
CA ARG A 67 -13.60 9.07 -7.24
C ARG A 67 -12.12 9.38 -7.40
N CYS A 68 -11.76 10.66 -7.38
CA CYS A 68 -10.37 11.07 -7.51
C CYS A 68 -9.52 10.56 -6.34
N GLY A 69 -8.44 9.83 -6.65
CA GLY A 69 -7.52 9.29 -5.64
C GLY A 69 -6.84 10.37 -4.80
N LEU A 70 -6.67 11.58 -5.36
CA LEU A 70 -6.01 12.69 -4.69
C LEU A 70 -7.00 13.62 -3.97
N CYS A 71 -7.88 14.31 -4.71
CA CYS A 71 -8.70 15.39 -4.15
C CYS A 71 -10.08 14.99 -3.63
N SER A 72 -10.57 13.77 -3.87
CA SER A 72 -11.87 13.35 -3.33
C SER A 72 -11.74 13.02 -1.84
N SER A 73 -12.68 13.50 -1.04
CA SER A 73 -12.83 13.11 0.36
C SER A 73 -14.25 12.55 0.61
N LYS A 74 -14.53 12.13 1.85
CA LYS A 74 -15.88 11.72 2.25
C LYS A 74 -16.86 12.90 2.27
N ALA A 75 -16.38 14.07 2.73
CA ALA A 75 -17.16 15.30 2.79
C ALA A 75 -17.39 15.89 1.40
N GLU A 76 -16.33 15.96 0.58
CA GLU A 76 -16.36 16.55 -0.75
C GLU A 76 -16.00 15.50 -1.82
N PRO A 77 -17.00 14.80 -2.38
CA PRO A 77 -16.79 13.75 -3.36
C PRO A 77 -16.51 14.32 -4.75
N HIS A 78 -15.29 14.16 -5.23
CA HIS A 78 -14.91 14.53 -6.60
C HIS A 78 -14.75 13.29 -7.47
N LYS A 79 -15.34 13.31 -8.68
CA LYS A 79 -15.24 12.22 -9.65
C LYS A 79 -14.45 12.66 -10.89
N SER A 80 -13.70 11.73 -11.46
CA SER A 80 -13.02 11.88 -12.75
C SER A 80 -13.32 10.67 -13.65
N ARG A 81 -13.34 10.91 -14.97
CA ARG A 81 -13.40 9.85 -15.98
C ARG A 81 -12.02 9.46 -16.52
N TRP A 82 -10.99 10.20 -16.12
CA TRP A 82 -9.60 9.94 -16.50
C TRP A 82 -8.92 9.08 -15.45
N HIS A 83 -8.26 8.01 -15.90
CA HIS A 83 -7.58 7.03 -15.06
C HIS A 83 -6.13 6.88 -15.48
N CYS A 84 -5.26 6.55 -14.54
CA CYS A 84 -3.91 6.10 -14.88
C CYS A 84 -3.94 4.64 -15.36
N THR A 85 -3.34 4.36 -16.52
CA THR A 85 -3.21 2.99 -17.08
C THR A 85 -2.53 2.00 -16.14
N LYS A 86 -1.58 2.48 -15.34
CA LYS A 86 -0.73 1.64 -14.47
C LYS A 86 -1.23 1.56 -13.03
N CYS A 87 -1.70 2.67 -12.49
CA CYS A 87 -2.18 2.74 -11.11
C CYS A 87 -3.67 2.40 -10.98
N GLU A 88 -4.41 2.42 -12.09
CA GLU A 88 -5.87 2.18 -12.16
C GLU A 88 -6.67 3.07 -11.18
N VAL A 89 -6.16 4.28 -10.92
CA VAL A 89 -6.83 5.29 -10.10
C VAL A 89 -7.38 6.40 -10.98
N ALA A 90 -8.59 6.85 -10.65
CA ALA A 90 -9.17 8.04 -11.28
C ALA A 90 -8.47 9.29 -10.73
N LEU A 91 -8.06 10.19 -11.61
CA LEU A 91 -7.38 11.45 -11.27
C LEU A 91 -7.95 12.55 -12.16
N CYS A 92 -8.12 13.76 -11.62
CA CYS A 92 -8.64 14.90 -12.38
C CYS A 92 -7.51 15.58 -13.19
N PRO A 93 -7.59 15.67 -14.53
CA PRO A 93 -6.75 16.53 -15.34
C PRO A 93 -7.60 17.74 -15.79
N ASN A 94 -7.82 18.69 -14.88
CA ASN A 94 -8.57 19.91 -15.19
C ASN A 94 -7.61 21.11 -15.16
N ASP A 95 -7.97 22.18 -15.88
CA ASP A 95 -7.15 23.40 -15.99
C ASP A 95 -6.88 24.06 -14.63
N SER A 96 -7.84 23.98 -13.71
CA SER A 96 -7.70 24.53 -12.34
C SER A 96 -6.90 23.63 -11.41
N LYS A 97 -6.87 22.32 -11.64
CA LYS A 97 -6.20 21.35 -10.78
C LYS A 97 -5.82 20.08 -11.54
N ASN A 98 -4.53 19.88 -11.72
CA ASN A 98 -3.97 18.68 -12.34
C ASN A 98 -3.56 17.65 -11.28
N CYS A 99 -4.56 16.91 -10.77
CA CYS A 99 -4.34 15.83 -9.80
C CYS A 99 -3.51 14.69 -10.38
N PHE A 100 -3.49 14.51 -11.71
CA PHE A 100 -2.69 13.47 -12.35
C PHE A 100 -1.20 13.74 -12.15
N MET A 101 -0.76 14.96 -12.45
CA MET A 101 0.63 15.38 -12.25
C MET A 101 1.03 15.36 -10.78
N GLU A 102 0.19 15.93 -9.91
CA GLU A 102 0.47 15.99 -8.46
C GLU A 102 0.55 14.59 -7.83
N TYR A 103 -0.30 13.66 -8.27
CA TYR A 103 -0.25 12.30 -7.77
C TYR A 103 1.05 11.59 -8.17
N HIS A 104 1.53 11.73 -9.40
CA HIS A 104 2.68 10.96 -9.89
C HIS A 104 4.04 11.62 -9.68
N TYR A 105 4.13 12.96 -9.66
CA TYR A 105 5.42 13.66 -9.72
C TYR A 105 5.71 14.53 -8.50
N LEU A 106 4.70 14.99 -7.76
CA LEU A 106 4.90 15.82 -6.58
C LEU A 106 5.03 14.94 -5.32
N LYS A 107 6.27 14.52 -5.03
CA LYS A 107 6.60 13.67 -3.88
C LYS A 107 7.00 14.46 -2.60
N PHE A 108 7.11 15.79 -2.62
CA PHE A 108 7.88 16.49 -1.57
C PHE A 108 7.33 17.80 -0.97
N PHE A 109 6.08 18.22 -1.20
CA PHE A 109 5.58 19.48 -0.60
C PHE A 109 4.64 19.33 0.61
N TYR A 110 4.44 18.11 1.11
CA TYR A 110 3.70 17.87 2.35
C TYR A 110 4.46 16.96 3.31
N THR A 111 5.70 17.32 3.65
CA THR A 111 6.10 17.14 5.05
C THR A 111 5.33 18.19 5.86
N ALA A 112 4.76 17.75 6.97
CA ALA A 112 3.85 18.50 7.84
C ALA A 112 4.23 19.99 8.04
N PRO A 113 3.26 20.92 8.16
CA PRO A 113 3.54 22.24 8.70
C PRO A 113 3.89 22.06 10.19
N GLY A 114 5.19 21.99 10.51
CA GLY A 114 5.63 21.91 11.90
C GLY A 114 6.95 21.18 12.09
N ASN A 115 8.03 21.80 11.63
CA ASN A 115 9.29 21.95 12.40
C ASN A 115 10.29 22.71 11.53
N LEU A 116 10.36 24.01 11.79
CA LEU A 116 11.55 24.82 11.50
C LEU A 116 12.45 24.75 12.74
N LEU A 117 13.75 24.64 12.49
CA LEU A 117 14.81 24.91 13.47
C LEU A 117 14.63 26.31 14.08
#